data_AF-A0A8H7EDK1-F1
#
_entry.id   AF-A0A8H7EDK1-F1
#
_cell.length_a   1.000
_cell.length_b   1.000
_cell.length_c   1.000
_cell.angle_alpha   90.00
_cell.angle_beta   90.00
_cell.angle_gamma   90.00
#
_symmetry.space_group_name_H-M   'P 1'
#
loop_
_entity.id
_entity.type
_entity.pdbx_description
1 polymer ?
#
loop_
_entity_poly.entity_id
_entity_poly.type
_entity_poly.pdbx_seq_one_letter_code
_entity_poly.pdbx_strand_id
1 'polypeptide(L)'
;MSTVYMVRPSPGEGLGCFATTDIQPGTLILSETPLFSVAEPRTNSAVTTGFAGLDSAQQLQYLTLYAQNSHAKHDDAARVIDVFNSNAWQTGSRTSICPLAARFNHSCVPNASFAWNARLGQITIYAIVSIPADTQIKLSYERPYQTTSSRRAKLSAYGFTCACPACSDASCCSDVRRSRMLLLDARIRTGRRQLWRSPVPKAALELIRLLKEEGLVGEALGLAYHDAALGWKRHGRLDLAVGCARMELEVAVMCFGVESLAVEGSMAFLVGLKGEAGKIEKARCTVNTLGVLEEDTG
;
A
#
# COMPACT_ATOMS: atom_id res chain seq x y z
N MET A 1 -2.69 -8.85 24.35
CA MET A 1 -2.78 -7.52 23.71
C MET A 1 -4.25 -7.19 23.52
N SER A 2 -4.72 -6.04 23.99
CA SER A 2 -6.08 -5.56 23.70
C SER A 2 -6.20 -5.30 22.20
N THR A 3 -7.14 -5.96 21.53
CA THR A 3 -7.40 -5.72 20.11
C THR A 3 -7.93 -4.29 19.93
N VAL A 4 -7.28 -3.50 19.07
CA VAL A 4 -7.67 -2.10 18.76
C VAL A 4 -8.89 -2.01 17.84
N TYR A 5 -9.45 -3.15 17.46
CA TYR A 5 -10.65 -3.25 16.65
C TYR A 5 -11.52 -4.43 17.10
N MET A 6 -12.78 -4.41 16.67
CA MET A 6 -13.73 -5.50 16.82
C MET A 6 -14.53 -5.72 15.53
N VAL A 7 -14.96 -6.95 15.29
CA VAL A 7 -15.80 -7.29 14.13
C VAL A 7 -17.27 -7.09 14.49
N ARG A 8 -18.01 -6.35 13.67
CA ARG A 8 -19.43 -6.06 13.83
C ARG A 8 -20.16 -6.13 12.48
N PRO A 9 -21.50 -6.30 12.45
CA PRO A 9 -22.26 -6.14 11.22
C PRO A 9 -22.02 -4.78 10.56
N SER A 10 -21.80 -4.78 9.25
CA SER A 10 -21.67 -3.57 8.41
C SER A 10 -22.80 -3.57 7.38
N PRO A 11 -23.76 -2.63 7.45
CA PRO A 11 -24.88 -2.57 6.52
C PRO A 11 -24.43 -2.55 5.06
N GLY A 12 -24.91 -3.51 4.25
CA GLY A 12 -24.55 -3.65 2.84
C GLY A 12 -23.17 -4.29 2.56
N GLU A 13 -22.37 -4.57 3.58
CA GLU A 13 -21.02 -5.15 3.46
C GLU A 13 -20.84 -6.44 4.29
N GLY A 14 -21.90 -6.92 4.95
CA GLY A 14 -21.86 -8.13 5.78
C GLY A 14 -21.24 -7.85 7.15
N LEU A 15 -19.97 -8.21 7.33
CA LEU A 15 -19.19 -7.92 8.54
C LEU A 15 -18.11 -6.89 8.23
N GLY A 16 -17.71 -6.09 9.21
CA GLY A 16 -16.61 -5.15 9.09
C GLY A 16 -15.81 -5.04 10.39
N CYS A 17 -14.57 -4.57 10.27
CA CYS A 17 -13.69 -4.26 11.39
C CYS A 17 -13.87 -2.81 11.81
N PHE A 18 -14.18 -2.55 13.07
CA PHE A 18 -14.41 -1.21 13.61
C PHE A 18 -13.44 -0.94 14.75
N ALA A 19 -12.85 0.26 14.77
CA ALA A 19 -11.98 0.70 15.83
C ALA A 19 -12.71 0.69 17.18
N THR A 20 -12.06 0.19 18.24
CA THR A 20 -12.61 0.18 19.61
C THR A 20 -12.17 1.41 20.41
N THR A 21 -11.15 2.11 19.93
CA THR A 21 -10.55 3.32 20.51
C THR A 21 -10.02 4.19 19.37
N ASP A 22 -9.58 5.42 19.66
CA ASP A 22 -8.90 6.24 18.66
C ASP A 22 -7.54 5.63 18.29
N ILE A 23 -7.34 5.38 17.00
CA ILE A 23 -6.11 4.80 16.45
C ILE A 23 -5.30 5.89 15.75
N GLN A 24 -4.04 6.05 16.14
CA GLN A 24 -3.13 7.01 15.52
C GLN A 24 -2.48 6.45 14.24
N PRO A 25 -2.12 7.29 13.25
CA PRO A 25 -1.35 6.86 12.09
C PRO A 25 -0.08 6.11 12.49
N GLY A 26 0.26 5.05 11.76
CA GLY A 26 1.41 4.17 12.05
C GLY A 26 1.16 3.12 13.14
N THR A 27 -0.03 3.06 13.73
CA THR A 27 -0.37 2.00 14.69
C THR A 27 -0.57 0.66 13.97
N LEU A 28 0.07 -0.40 14.48
CA LEU A 28 -0.19 -1.78 14.05
C LEU A 28 -1.58 -2.22 14.51
N ILE A 29 -2.47 -2.51 13.55
CA ILE A 29 -3.85 -2.93 13.80
C ILE A 29 -3.94 -4.46 13.86
N LEU A 30 -3.28 -5.14 12.93
CA LEU A 30 -3.28 -6.61 12.83
C LEU A 30 -1.92 -7.09 12.34
N SER A 31 -1.42 -8.17 12.94
CA SER A 31 -0.36 -9.01 12.38
C SER A 31 -0.85 -10.45 12.40
N GLU A 32 -0.95 -11.09 11.24
CA GLU A 32 -1.57 -12.41 11.10
C GLU A 32 -0.68 -13.35 10.28
N THR A 33 -0.36 -14.51 10.86
CA THR A 33 0.22 -15.63 10.12
C THR A 33 -0.87 -16.28 9.27
N PRO A 34 -0.62 -16.55 7.97
CA PRO A 34 -1.55 -17.28 7.13
C PRO A 34 -2.03 -18.59 7.77
N LEU A 35 -3.33 -18.87 7.64
CA LEU A 35 -3.89 -20.15 8.08
C LEU A 35 -3.36 -21.29 7.19
N PHE A 36 -3.30 -21.05 5.88
CA PHE A 36 -2.51 -21.84 4.94
C PHE A 36 -2.18 -21.03 3.69
N SER A 37 -1.23 -21.54 2.89
CA SER A 37 -0.76 -20.88 1.67
C SER A 37 -0.59 -21.88 0.53
N VAL A 38 -0.93 -21.47 -0.68
CA VAL A 38 -0.74 -22.24 -1.93
C VAL A 38 0.33 -21.57 -2.80
N ALA A 39 1.19 -22.36 -3.43
CA ALA A 39 2.20 -21.84 -4.35
C ALA A 39 1.56 -21.33 -5.65
N GLU A 40 2.17 -20.31 -6.27
CA GLU A 40 1.80 -19.87 -7.61
C GLU A 40 2.54 -20.66 -8.72
N PRO A 41 1.89 -21.03 -9.85
CA PRO A 41 0.50 -20.74 -10.19
C PRO A 41 -0.48 -21.59 -9.36
N ARG A 42 -1.46 -20.91 -8.75
CA ARG A 42 -2.47 -21.55 -7.90
C ARG A 42 -3.33 -22.57 -8.67
N THR A 43 -3.62 -23.71 -8.03
CA THR A 43 -4.60 -24.69 -8.52
C THR A 43 -5.72 -24.95 -7.50
N ASN A 44 -6.91 -25.34 -7.97
CA ASN A 44 -8.03 -25.71 -7.10
C ASN A 44 -7.68 -26.90 -6.20
N SER A 45 -6.93 -27.88 -6.72
CA SER A 45 -6.47 -29.04 -5.95
C SER A 45 -5.54 -28.65 -4.80
N ALA A 46 -4.64 -27.68 -5.01
CA ALA A 46 -3.79 -27.18 -3.94
C ALA A 46 -4.60 -26.50 -2.82
N VAL A 47 -5.69 -25.79 -3.18
CA VAL A 47 -6.59 -25.15 -2.21
C VAL A 47 -7.35 -26.18 -1.39
N THR A 48 -7.96 -27.18 -2.03
CA THR A 48 -8.71 -28.22 -1.31
C THR A 48 -7.80 -29.07 -0.43
N THR A 49 -6.57 -29.36 -0.90
CA THR A 49 -5.54 -30.06 -0.10
C THR A 49 -5.12 -29.22 1.11
N GLY A 50 -4.88 -27.92 0.92
CA GLY A 50 -4.52 -27.01 2.00
C GLY A 50 -5.61 -26.94 3.08
N PHE A 51 -6.88 -26.85 2.67
CA PHE A 51 -8.02 -26.88 3.59
C PHE A 51 -8.18 -28.23 4.30
N ALA A 52 -8.01 -29.35 3.60
CA ALA A 52 -8.12 -30.69 4.17
C ALA A 52 -7.03 -30.98 5.22
N GLY A 53 -5.89 -30.30 5.14
CA GLY A 53 -4.81 -30.39 6.12
C GLY A 53 -5.03 -29.59 7.41
N LEU A 54 -6.08 -28.76 7.48
CA LEU A 54 -6.43 -27.99 8.68
C LEU A 54 -7.15 -28.85 9.72
N ASP A 55 -7.04 -28.49 10.99
CA ASP A 55 -7.88 -29.09 12.04
C ASP A 55 -9.35 -28.62 11.95
N SER A 56 -10.25 -29.29 12.68
CA SER A 56 -11.69 -28.99 12.61
C SER A 56 -12.04 -27.56 13.05
N ALA A 57 -11.31 -26.96 13.99
CA ALA A 57 -11.56 -25.60 14.45
C ALA A 57 -11.14 -24.57 13.39
N GLN A 58 -10.00 -24.80 12.75
CA GLN A 58 -9.47 -24.01 11.64
C GLN A 58 -10.36 -24.12 10.40
N GLN A 59 -10.85 -25.31 10.06
CA GLN A 59 -11.81 -25.50 8.97
C GLN A 59 -13.11 -24.74 9.24
N LEU A 60 -13.63 -24.81 10.47
CA LEU A 60 -14.82 -24.07 10.85
C LEU A 60 -14.60 -22.56 10.72
N GLN A 61 -13.47 -22.04 11.22
CA GLN A 61 -13.09 -20.63 11.08
C GLN A 61 -13.04 -20.21 9.61
N TYR A 62 -12.38 -21.00 8.76
CA TYR A 62 -12.29 -20.76 7.31
C TYR A 62 -13.68 -20.68 6.67
N LEU A 63 -14.57 -21.62 7.00
CA LEU A 63 -15.91 -21.69 6.41
C LEU A 63 -16.85 -20.56 6.88
N THR A 64 -16.44 -19.74 7.86
CA THR A 64 -17.15 -18.50 8.26
C THR A 64 -16.83 -17.30 7.37
N LEU A 65 -15.83 -17.41 6.48
CA LEU A 65 -15.46 -16.35 5.56
C LEU A 65 -16.48 -16.19 4.42
N TYR A 66 -16.39 -15.07 3.72
CA TYR A 66 -17.32 -14.74 2.64
C TYR A 66 -17.19 -15.74 1.48
N ALA A 67 -18.31 -16.11 0.86
CA ALA A 67 -18.36 -16.94 -0.33
C ALA A 67 -19.36 -16.29 -1.29
N GLN A 68 -18.94 -15.99 -2.51
CA GLN A 68 -19.75 -15.31 -3.52
C GLN A 68 -20.95 -16.19 -3.92
N ASN A 69 -20.72 -17.49 -4.12
CA ASN A 69 -21.74 -18.44 -4.52
C ASN A 69 -22.22 -19.26 -3.32
N SER A 70 -23.18 -18.68 -2.58
CA SER A 70 -23.82 -19.37 -1.44
C SER A 70 -24.62 -20.61 -1.82
N HIS A 71 -24.83 -20.90 -3.12
CA HIS A 71 -25.50 -22.12 -3.59
C HIS A 71 -24.54 -23.31 -3.78
N ALA A 72 -23.23 -23.10 -3.67
CA ALA A 72 -22.24 -24.19 -3.60
C ALA A 72 -22.33 -25.01 -2.29
N LYS A 73 -23.36 -24.79 -1.46
CA LYS A 73 -23.62 -25.53 -0.20
C LYS A 73 -23.78 -27.05 -0.37
N HIS A 74 -23.97 -27.53 -1.60
CA HIS A 74 -24.10 -28.96 -1.90
C HIS A 74 -22.81 -29.60 -2.46
N ASP A 75 -21.75 -28.82 -2.66
CA ASP A 75 -20.42 -29.29 -3.06
C ASP A 75 -19.36 -28.63 -2.17
N ASP A 76 -18.90 -29.40 -1.18
CA ASP A 76 -17.91 -28.95 -0.19
C ASP A 76 -16.62 -28.45 -0.84
N ALA A 77 -16.18 -29.07 -1.95
CA ALA A 77 -14.98 -28.65 -2.65
C ALA A 77 -15.17 -27.31 -3.36
N ALA A 78 -16.31 -27.14 -4.03
CA ALA A 78 -16.65 -25.87 -4.69
C ALA A 78 -16.76 -24.72 -3.68
N ARG A 79 -17.38 -24.96 -2.51
CA ARG A 79 -17.46 -23.95 -1.45
C ARG A 79 -16.09 -23.58 -0.89
N VAL A 80 -15.21 -24.56 -0.66
CA VAL A 80 -13.84 -24.31 -0.20
C VAL A 80 -13.09 -23.42 -1.19
N ILE A 81 -13.18 -23.72 -2.49
CA ILE A 81 -12.52 -22.93 -3.54
C ILE A 81 -13.08 -21.50 -3.62
N ASP A 82 -14.40 -21.35 -3.52
CA ASP A 82 -15.07 -20.04 -3.59
C ASP A 82 -14.69 -19.12 -2.42
N VAL A 83 -14.65 -19.67 -1.20
CA VAL A 83 -14.13 -18.95 -0.02
C VAL A 83 -12.69 -18.50 -0.26
N PHE A 84 -11.84 -19.38 -0.82
CA PHE A 84 -10.45 -19.02 -1.08
C PHE A 84 -10.35 -17.86 -2.07
N ASN A 85 -11.07 -17.95 -3.20
CA ASN A 85 -11.04 -16.94 -4.25
C ASN A 85 -11.46 -15.56 -3.76
N SER A 86 -12.37 -15.51 -2.78
CA SER A 86 -12.96 -14.26 -2.30
C SER A 86 -12.15 -13.58 -1.19
N ASN A 87 -11.24 -14.29 -0.52
CA ASN A 87 -10.62 -13.85 0.74
C ASN A 87 -9.09 -13.98 0.77
N ALA A 88 -8.48 -14.65 -0.22
CA ALA A 88 -7.05 -14.90 -0.20
C ALA A 88 -6.22 -13.70 -0.72
N TRP A 89 -4.99 -13.62 -0.21
CA TRP A 89 -4.05 -12.53 -0.43
C TRP A 89 -2.81 -13.03 -1.15
N GLN A 90 -2.24 -12.21 -2.04
CA GLN A 90 -0.91 -12.49 -2.57
C GLN A 90 0.15 -12.17 -1.50
N THR A 91 1.00 -13.16 -1.20
CA THR A 91 2.02 -13.15 -0.14
C THR A 91 3.34 -13.64 -0.71
N GLY A 92 4.08 -12.75 -1.35
CA GLY A 92 5.29 -13.10 -2.10
C GLY A 92 4.97 -14.02 -3.28
N SER A 93 5.59 -15.21 -3.32
CA SER A 93 5.38 -16.22 -4.37
C SER A 93 4.21 -17.18 -4.11
N ARG A 94 3.36 -16.86 -3.14
CA ARG A 94 2.22 -17.69 -2.70
C ARG A 94 0.95 -16.87 -2.61
N THR A 95 -0.19 -17.53 -2.70
CA THR A 95 -1.48 -16.97 -2.29
C THR A 95 -1.89 -17.60 -0.96
N SER A 96 -2.30 -16.79 0.00
CA SER A 96 -2.50 -17.17 1.39
C SER A 96 -3.86 -16.76 1.90
N ILE A 97 -4.48 -17.61 2.72
CA ILE A 97 -5.72 -17.24 3.41
C ILE A 97 -5.40 -16.74 4.82
N CYS A 98 -5.90 -15.55 5.14
CA CYS A 98 -5.68 -14.86 6.42
C CYS A 98 -7.07 -14.46 6.97
N PRO A 99 -7.74 -15.32 7.75
CA PRO A 99 -9.14 -15.13 8.13
C PRO A 99 -9.45 -13.82 8.86
N LEU A 100 -8.53 -13.28 9.67
CA LEU A 100 -8.73 -12.02 10.38
C LEU A 100 -8.58 -10.83 9.43
N ALA A 101 -7.57 -10.82 8.57
CA ALA A 101 -7.33 -9.80 7.56
C ALA A 101 -8.46 -9.76 6.52
N ALA A 102 -9.03 -10.90 6.16
CA ALA A 102 -10.15 -11.02 5.22
C ALA A 102 -11.46 -10.33 5.69
N ARG A 103 -11.55 -9.89 6.96
CA ARG A 103 -12.71 -9.16 7.49
C ARG A 103 -12.69 -7.65 7.24
N PHE A 104 -11.57 -7.10 6.77
CA PHE A 104 -11.42 -5.67 6.57
C PHE A 104 -11.97 -5.25 5.22
N ASN A 105 -13.07 -4.49 5.21
CA ASN A 105 -13.76 -4.08 3.99
C ASN A 105 -12.98 -3.06 3.14
N HIS A 106 -13.49 -2.83 1.93
CA HIS A 106 -12.90 -1.96 0.93
C HIS A 106 -13.29 -0.47 1.08
N SER A 107 -12.33 0.42 0.83
CA SER A 107 -12.54 1.82 0.45
C SER A 107 -11.54 2.23 -0.64
N CYS A 108 -11.97 3.03 -1.62
CA CYS A 108 -11.08 3.60 -2.65
C CYS A 108 -10.22 4.75 -2.12
N VAL A 109 -10.48 5.18 -0.88
CA VAL A 109 -9.67 6.10 -0.06
C VAL A 109 -9.56 5.44 1.31
N PRO A 110 -8.65 4.46 1.47
CA PRO A 110 -8.58 3.64 2.68
C PRO A 110 -8.00 4.42 3.85
N ASN A 111 -8.31 3.99 5.07
CA ASN A 111 -7.74 4.54 6.30
C ASN A 111 -6.69 3.61 6.95
N ALA A 112 -6.52 2.40 6.40
CA ALA A 112 -5.45 1.48 6.74
C ALA A 112 -4.79 0.90 5.48
N SER A 113 -3.52 0.51 5.60
CA SER A 113 -2.74 -0.19 4.58
C SER A 113 -2.41 -1.59 5.06
N PHE A 114 -2.34 -2.54 4.13
CA PHE A 114 -1.91 -3.91 4.41
C PHE A 114 -0.66 -4.22 3.59
N ALA A 115 0.17 -5.13 4.08
CA ALA A 115 1.31 -5.67 3.34
C ALA A 115 1.71 -7.05 3.84
N TRP A 116 2.41 -7.80 2.99
CA TRP A 116 3.13 -9.00 3.39
C TRP A 116 4.49 -8.62 4.00
N ASN A 117 4.66 -8.86 5.29
CA ASN A 117 5.95 -8.74 5.94
C ASN A 117 6.71 -10.06 5.83
N ALA A 118 7.65 -10.12 4.87
CA ALA A 118 8.43 -11.32 4.61
C ALA A 118 9.40 -11.71 5.75
N ARG A 119 9.78 -10.78 6.64
CA ARG A 119 10.62 -11.10 7.81
C ARG A 119 9.82 -11.84 8.88
N LEU A 120 8.58 -11.42 9.09
CA LEU A 120 7.67 -12.03 10.07
C LEU A 120 6.95 -13.26 9.50
N GLY A 121 6.81 -13.36 8.18
CA GLY A 121 5.94 -14.35 7.55
C GLY A 121 4.47 -14.07 7.82
N GLN A 122 4.08 -12.80 7.88
CA GLN A 122 2.75 -12.36 8.30
C GLN A 122 2.18 -11.27 7.38
N ILE A 123 0.85 -11.23 7.26
CA ILE A 123 0.13 -10.03 6.79
C ILE A 123 0.09 -9.04 7.93
N THR A 124 0.50 -7.80 7.68
CA THR A 124 0.42 -6.70 8.63
C THR A 124 -0.53 -5.64 8.12
N ILE A 125 -1.34 -5.05 9.00
CA ILE A 125 -2.23 -3.93 8.73
C ILE A 125 -1.87 -2.76 9.64
N TYR A 126 -1.62 -1.59 9.06
CA TYR A 126 -1.31 -0.35 9.78
C TYR A 126 -2.31 0.76 9.46
N ALA A 127 -2.65 1.57 10.45
CA ALA A 127 -3.40 2.80 10.24
C ALA A 127 -2.55 3.80 9.43
N ILE A 128 -3.11 4.42 8.39
CA ILE A 128 -2.42 5.44 7.57
C ILE A 128 -2.98 6.85 7.76
N VAL A 129 -4.03 6.97 8.57
CA VAL A 129 -4.62 8.22 9.04
C VAL A 129 -5.10 8.00 10.48
N SER A 130 -5.49 9.06 11.18
CA SER A 130 -6.19 8.92 12.46
C SER A 130 -7.55 8.27 12.23
N ILE A 131 -7.89 7.25 13.01
CA ILE A 131 -9.17 6.53 12.93
C ILE A 131 -9.87 6.69 14.28
N PRO A 132 -10.94 7.51 14.38
CA PRO A 132 -11.70 7.64 15.61
C PRO A 132 -12.33 6.31 16.05
N ALA A 133 -12.59 6.18 17.34
CA ALA A 133 -13.38 5.07 17.88
C ALA A 133 -14.70 4.91 17.10
N ASP A 134 -15.17 3.67 16.98
CA ASP A 134 -16.37 3.28 16.23
C ASP A 134 -16.34 3.56 14.71
N THR A 135 -15.20 4.00 14.16
CA THR A 135 -15.02 4.12 12.71
C THR A 135 -14.62 2.77 12.11
N GLN A 136 -15.20 2.42 10.97
CA GLN A 136 -14.82 1.21 10.25
C GLN A 136 -13.40 1.36 9.66
N ILE A 137 -12.56 0.35 9.86
CA ILE A 137 -11.22 0.26 9.29
C ILE A 137 -11.34 -0.40 7.92
N LYS A 138 -10.92 0.32 6.88
CA LYS A 138 -11.07 -0.08 5.49
C LYS A 138 -9.72 -0.06 4.76
N LEU A 139 -9.50 -1.11 3.99
CA LEU A 139 -8.34 -1.31 3.10
C LEU A 139 -8.71 -0.97 1.65
N SER A 140 -7.73 -0.93 0.75
CA SER A 140 -8.01 -0.90 -0.70
C SER A 140 -7.77 -2.27 -1.30
N TYR A 141 -8.73 -2.78 -2.07
CA TYR A 141 -8.61 -4.04 -2.82
C TYR A 141 -8.11 -3.78 -4.24
N GLU A 142 -8.05 -2.51 -4.64
CA GLU A 142 -7.82 -2.07 -6.00
C GLU A 142 -6.71 -1.03 -6.09
N ARG A 143 -6.21 -0.84 -7.32
CA ARG A 143 -5.18 0.15 -7.60
C ARG A 143 -5.73 1.59 -7.50
N PRO A 144 -4.91 2.56 -7.06
CA PRO A 144 -5.36 3.91 -6.70
C PRO A 144 -5.83 4.79 -7.87
N TYR A 145 -5.39 4.57 -9.12
CA TYR A 145 -5.54 5.56 -10.21
C TYR A 145 -6.71 5.28 -11.18
N GLN A 146 -7.68 4.49 -10.76
CA GLN A 146 -8.81 4.10 -11.61
C GLN A 146 -9.99 5.07 -11.48
N THR A 147 -10.75 5.28 -12.56
CA THR A 147 -12.02 6.04 -12.52
C THR A 147 -13.07 5.30 -11.69
N THR A 148 -14.11 6.00 -11.28
CA THR A 148 -15.20 5.45 -10.45
C THR A 148 -15.91 4.30 -11.14
N SER A 149 -16.17 4.44 -12.45
CA SER A 149 -16.74 3.36 -13.27
C SER A 149 -15.83 2.12 -13.30
N SER A 150 -14.52 2.31 -13.50
CA SER A 150 -13.55 1.22 -13.54
C SER A 150 -13.41 0.51 -12.18
N ARG A 151 -13.36 1.27 -11.08
CA ARG A 151 -13.31 0.69 -9.72
C ARG A 151 -14.56 -0.13 -9.43
N ARG A 152 -15.76 0.40 -9.71
CA ARG A 152 -17.02 -0.33 -9.51
C ARG A 152 -17.12 -1.58 -10.37
N ALA A 153 -16.70 -1.52 -11.64
CA ALA A 153 -16.72 -2.66 -12.53
C ALA A 153 -15.79 -3.80 -12.09
N LYS A 154 -14.66 -3.48 -11.44
CA LYS A 154 -13.78 -4.51 -10.87
C LYS A 154 -14.27 -5.04 -9.53
N LEU A 155 -14.75 -4.15 -8.68
CA LEU A 155 -15.23 -4.51 -7.34
C LEU A 155 -16.54 -5.32 -7.38
N SER A 156 -17.32 -5.23 -8.46
CA SER A 156 -18.51 -6.07 -8.65
C SER A 156 -18.19 -7.57 -8.65
N ALA A 157 -16.95 -7.96 -8.99
CA ALA A 157 -16.48 -9.34 -8.88
C ALA A 157 -16.47 -9.86 -7.43
N TYR A 158 -16.42 -8.96 -6.44
CA TYR A 158 -16.56 -9.27 -5.01
C TYR A 158 -18.02 -9.17 -4.52
N GLY A 159 -19.00 -9.03 -5.42
CA GLY A 159 -20.42 -9.05 -5.08
C GLY A 159 -20.96 -7.76 -4.46
N PHE A 160 -20.25 -6.63 -4.54
CA PHE A 160 -20.73 -5.35 -4.01
C PHE A 160 -20.47 -4.17 -4.96
N THR A 161 -21.21 -3.07 -4.75
CA THR A 161 -20.96 -1.78 -5.41
C THR A 161 -20.37 -0.80 -4.40
N CYS A 162 -19.17 -0.31 -4.66
CA CYS A 162 -18.49 0.61 -3.75
C CYS A 162 -19.22 1.97 -3.66
N ALA A 163 -19.49 2.38 -2.42
CA ALA A 163 -20.10 3.65 -2.03
C ALA A 163 -19.22 4.46 -1.04
N CYS A 164 -17.90 4.23 -1.06
CA CYS A 164 -16.96 5.04 -0.28
C CYS A 164 -16.98 6.52 -0.72
N PRO A 165 -16.40 7.47 0.05
CA PRO A 165 -16.42 8.89 -0.29
C PRO A 165 -16.00 9.21 -1.74
N ALA A 166 -14.95 8.56 -2.26
CA ALA A 166 -14.51 8.76 -3.64
C ALA A 166 -15.42 8.16 -4.72
N CYS A 167 -16.31 7.22 -4.38
CA CYS A 167 -17.30 6.67 -5.32
C CYS A 167 -18.67 7.35 -5.19
N SER A 168 -18.95 7.95 -4.03
CA SER A 168 -20.20 8.65 -3.73
C SER A 168 -20.17 10.11 -4.16
N ASP A 169 -18.99 10.68 -4.40
CA ASP A 169 -18.85 11.98 -5.05
C ASP A 169 -19.35 11.91 -6.50
N ALA A 170 -20.39 12.68 -6.80
CA ALA A 170 -20.97 12.79 -8.15
C ALA A 170 -20.13 13.70 -9.07
N SER A 171 -19.12 14.38 -8.55
CA SER A 171 -18.22 15.21 -9.33
C SER A 171 -17.32 14.38 -10.24
N CYS A 172 -17.14 14.83 -11.48
CA CYS A 172 -16.14 14.26 -12.38
C CYS A 172 -14.69 14.64 -11.97
N CYS A 173 -14.49 15.54 -11.01
CA CYS A 173 -13.16 16.01 -10.62
C CYS A 173 -12.24 14.88 -10.13
N SER A 174 -12.75 13.93 -9.34
CA SER A 174 -11.94 12.80 -8.88
C SER A 174 -11.50 11.90 -10.04
N ASP A 175 -12.41 11.62 -10.98
CA ASP A 175 -12.11 10.81 -12.16
C ASP A 175 -11.11 11.51 -13.09
N VAL A 176 -11.18 12.83 -13.23
CA VAL A 176 -10.18 13.63 -13.98
C VAL A 176 -8.80 13.52 -13.30
N ARG A 177 -8.73 13.72 -11.98
CA ARG A 177 -7.48 13.61 -11.22
C ARG A 177 -6.90 12.19 -11.31
N ARG A 178 -7.71 11.15 -11.11
CA ARG A 178 -7.26 9.75 -11.20
C ARG A 178 -6.81 9.33 -12.59
N SER A 179 -7.50 9.78 -13.64
CA SER A 179 -7.06 9.58 -15.03
C SER A 179 -5.72 10.26 -15.29
N ARG A 180 -5.51 11.48 -14.78
CA ARG A 180 -4.22 12.17 -14.87
C ARG A 180 -3.12 11.43 -14.11
N MET A 181 -3.40 10.91 -12.92
CA MET A 181 -2.45 10.12 -12.14
C MET A 181 -2.01 8.86 -12.89
N LEU A 182 -2.93 8.15 -13.55
CA LEU A 182 -2.60 6.97 -14.35
C LEU A 182 -1.64 7.30 -15.51
N LEU A 183 -1.85 8.42 -16.20
CA LEU A 183 -0.97 8.87 -17.28
C LEU A 183 0.42 9.29 -16.76
N LEU A 184 0.47 9.99 -15.62
CA LEU A 184 1.74 10.39 -14.98
C LEU A 184 2.53 9.15 -14.55
N ASP A 185 1.86 8.20 -13.92
CA ASP A 185 2.42 6.93 -13.46
C ASP A 185 2.99 6.10 -14.61
N ALA A 186 2.21 5.93 -15.70
CA ALA A 186 2.69 5.26 -16.90
C ALA A 186 3.90 5.98 -17.50
N ARG A 187 3.90 7.31 -17.55
CA ARG A 187 5.03 8.10 -18.05
C ARG A 187 6.29 7.94 -17.20
N ILE A 188 6.14 7.83 -15.88
CA ILE A 188 7.24 7.59 -14.95
C ILE A 188 7.84 6.18 -15.18
N ARG A 189 6.99 5.14 -15.27
CA ARG A 189 7.44 3.73 -15.37
C ARG A 189 7.90 3.28 -16.75
N THR A 190 7.22 3.71 -17.82
CA THR A 190 7.52 3.28 -19.20
C THR A 190 8.67 4.06 -19.84
N GLY A 191 8.91 5.29 -19.37
CA GLY A 191 10.12 6.02 -19.71
C GLY A 191 11.30 5.37 -18.99
N ARG A 192 12.09 4.52 -19.67
CA ARG A 192 13.36 3.96 -19.16
C ARG A 192 14.38 5.08 -18.87
N ARG A 193 14.17 5.91 -17.85
CA ARG A 193 14.54 7.34 -17.77
C ARG A 193 13.34 8.14 -18.28
N GLN A 194 12.70 8.96 -17.45
CA GLN A 194 12.00 10.07 -18.06
C GLN A 194 12.99 10.77 -18.99
N LEU A 195 12.50 11.27 -20.11
CA LEU A 195 13.15 12.38 -20.79
C LEU A 195 13.05 13.58 -19.83
N TRP A 196 13.80 13.53 -18.71
CA TRP A 196 14.06 14.65 -17.82
C TRP A 196 14.97 15.63 -18.56
N ARG A 197 14.51 16.11 -19.72
CA ARG A 197 15.06 17.30 -20.36
C ARG A 197 14.86 18.49 -19.43
N SER A 198 13.80 18.45 -18.62
CA SER A 198 13.56 19.42 -17.56
C SER A 198 14.42 19.11 -16.33
N PRO A 199 15.06 20.11 -15.71
CA PRO A 199 15.84 19.95 -14.47
C PRO A 199 14.95 19.70 -13.23
N VAL A 200 13.65 19.52 -13.42
CA VAL A 200 12.64 19.40 -12.35
C VAL A 200 11.80 18.15 -12.61
N PRO A 201 11.53 17.31 -11.59
CA PRO A 201 10.74 16.11 -11.76
C PRO A 201 9.23 16.36 -11.80
N LYS A 202 8.78 17.16 -12.77
CA LYS A 202 7.42 17.69 -12.86
C LYS A 202 6.33 16.62 -12.75
N ALA A 203 6.50 15.48 -13.42
CA ALA A 203 5.48 14.43 -13.41
C ALA A 203 5.31 13.78 -12.02
N ALA A 204 6.40 13.54 -11.31
CA ALA A 204 6.35 12.96 -9.96
C ALA A 204 5.79 13.98 -8.94
N LEU A 205 6.20 15.25 -9.05
CA LEU A 205 5.66 16.32 -8.19
C LEU A 205 4.17 16.56 -8.41
N GLU A 206 3.71 16.51 -9.66
CA GLU A 206 2.28 16.58 -9.98
C GLU A 206 1.52 15.37 -9.43
N LEU A 207 2.09 14.16 -9.53
CA LEU A 207 1.50 12.94 -8.97
C LEU A 207 1.36 13.03 -7.44
N ILE A 208 2.39 13.51 -6.73
CA ILE A 208 2.34 13.74 -5.27
C ILE A 208 1.19 14.68 -4.91
N ARG A 209 1.03 15.79 -5.64
CA ARG A 209 -0.06 16.75 -5.39
C ARG A 209 -1.43 16.10 -5.57
N LEU A 210 -1.63 15.39 -6.68
CA LEU A 210 -2.91 14.74 -7.00
C LEU A 210 -3.27 13.63 -6.00
N LEU A 211 -2.29 12.85 -5.55
CA LEU A 211 -2.47 11.84 -4.51
C LEU A 211 -2.99 12.47 -3.20
N LYS A 212 -2.39 13.58 -2.77
CA LYS A 212 -2.82 14.31 -1.58
C LYS A 212 -4.23 14.90 -1.72
N GLU A 213 -4.55 15.47 -2.88
CA GLU A 213 -5.90 15.99 -3.17
C GLU A 213 -6.98 14.91 -3.16
N GLU A 214 -6.62 13.67 -3.51
CA GLU A 214 -7.51 12.50 -3.45
C GLU A 214 -7.54 11.80 -2.08
N GLY A 215 -6.79 12.29 -1.10
CA GLY A 215 -6.66 11.65 0.22
C GLY A 215 -5.89 10.31 0.18
N LEU A 216 -5.14 10.05 -0.88
CA LEU A 216 -4.37 8.82 -1.06
C LEU A 216 -2.99 8.97 -0.41
N VAL A 217 -2.90 8.66 0.88
CA VAL A 217 -1.71 8.91 1.71
C VAL A 217 -0.85 7.66 1.97
N GLY A 218 -1.23 6.50 1.43
CA GLY A 218 -0.52 5.23 1.62
C GLY A 218 0.66 5.02 0.67
N GLU A 219 1.01 3.76 0.40
CA GLU A 219 2.16 3.33 -0.42
C GLU A 219 2.35 4.10 -1.74
N ALA A 220 1.26 4.39 -2.45
CA ALA A 220 1.31 5.12 -3.72
C ALA A 220 1.96 6.52 -3.58
N LEU A 221 1.75 7.19 -2.44
CA LEU A 221 2.39 8.46 -2.12
C LEU A 221 3.87 8.29 -1.80
N GLY A 222 4.24 7.23 -1.08
CA GLY A 222 5.64 6.86 -0.84
C GLY A 222 6.41 6.64 -2.14
N LEU A 223 5.84 5.86 -3.07
CA LEU A 223 6.42 5.63 -4.39
C LEU A 223 6.57 6.92 -5.21
N ALA A 224 5.58 7.80 -5.18
CA ALA A 224 5.66 9.08 -5.89
C ALA A 224 6.77 9.99 -5.31
N TYR A 225 7.00 9.94 -3.99
CA TYR A 225 8.14 10.60 -3.34
C TYR A 225 9.47 10.00 -3.78
N HIS A 226 9.57 8.67 -3.88
CA HIS A 226 10.75 7.97 -4.40
C HIS A 226 11.10 8.45 -5.81
N ASP A 227 10.11 8.48 -6.71
CA ASP A 227 10.29 8.93 -8.10
C ASP A 227 10.74 10.40 -8.20
N ALA A 228 10.21 11.27 -7.32
CA ALA A 228 10.65 12.65 -7.24
C ALA A 228 12.10 12.75 -6.74
N ALA A 229 12.48 11.95 -5.73
CA ALA A 229 13.85 11.90 -5.20
C ALA A 229 14.85 11.48 -6.28
N LEU A 230 14.54 10.42 -7.05
CA LEU A 230 15.37 9.97 -8.17
C LEU A 230 15.52 11.05 -9.25
N GLY A 231 14.44 11.76 -9.57
CA GLY A 231 14.47 12.85 -10.53
C GLY A 231 15.36 14.02 -10.07
N TRP A 232 15.26 14.43 -8.81
CA TRP A 232 16.14 15.47 -8.24
C TRP A 232 17.60 15.04 -8.18
N LYS A 233 17.85 13.80 -7.73
CA LYS A 233 19.19 13.20 -7.68
C LYS A 233 19.88 13.28 -9.04
N ARG A 234 19.17 12.93 -10.11
CA ARG A 234 19.69 12.94 -11.48
C ARG A 234 20.18 14.32 -11.93
N HIS A 235 19.58 15.40 -11.42
CA HIS A 235 19.96 16.78 -11.74
C HIS A 235 20.87 17.42 -10.68
N GLY A 236 21.48 16.62 -9.80
CA GLY A 236 22.41 17.11 -8.78
C GLY A 236 21.76 17.90 -7.64
N ARG A 237 20.42 17.90 -7.56
CA ARG A 237 19.65 18.57 -6.50
C ARG A 237 19.46 17.63 -5.31
N LEU A 238 20.58 17.25 -4.69
CA LEU A 238 20.59 16.29 -3.59
C LEU A 238 19.86 16.80 -2.34
N ASP A 239 19.83 18.12 -2.13
CA ASP A 239 19.02 18.78 -1.09
C ASP A 239 17.54 18.40 -1.20
N LEU A 240 16.98 18.54 -2.40
CA LEU A 240 15.58 18.21 -2.69
C LEU A 240 15.35 16.69 -2.71
N ALA A 241 16.34 15.92 -3.20
CA ALA A 241 16.26 14.46 -3.22
C ALA A 241 16.17 13.89 -1.80
N VAL A 242 17.01 14.36 -0.87
CA VAL A 242 16.98 13.98 0.56
C VAL A 242 15.64 14.34 1.19
N GLY A 243 15.09 15.52 0.86
CA GLY A 243 13.76 15.93 1.32
C GLY A 243 12.66 14.96 0.89
N CYS A 244 12.63 14.57 -0.40
CA CYS A 244 11.67 13.59 -0.92
C CYS A 244 11.87 12.19 -0.31
N ALA A 245 13.11 11.72 -0.20
CA ALA A 245 13.41 10.41 0.39
C ALA A 245 13.05 10.32 1.89
N ARG A 246 13.10 11.43 2.63
CA ARG A 246 12.58 11.48 4.00
C ARG A 246 11.06 11.27 4.04
N MET A 247 10.32 11.94 3.15
CA MET A 247 8.87 11.77 3.06
C MET A 247 8.48 10.35 2.63
N GLU A 248 9.23 9.74 1.71
CA GLU A 248 9.08 8.33 1.34
C GLU A 248 9.22 7.43 2.57
N LEU A 249 10.29 7.62 3.37
CA LEU A 249 10.54 6.83 4.58
C LEU A 249 9.42 7.01 5.61
N GLU A 250 8.94 8.23 5.83
CA GLU A 250 7.82 8.50 6.74
C GLU A 250 6.55 7.72 6.32
N VAL A 251 6.21 7.74 5.03
CA VAL A 251 5.07 6.98 4.49
C VAL A 251 5.31 5.47 4.59
N ALA A 252 6.52 5.00 4.30
CA ALA A 252 6.87 3.59 4.40
C ALA A 252 6.74 3.07 5.84
N VAL A 253 7.24 3.81 6.83
CA VAL A 253 7.10 3.46 8.26
C VAL A 253 5.64 3.38 8.65
N MET A 254 4.84 4.36 8.21
CA MET A 254 3.41 4.40 8.48
C MET A 254 2.63 3.22 7.87
N CYS A 255 2.99 2.78 6.66
CA CYS A 255 2.24 1.73 5.95
C CYS A 255 2.70 0.31 6.30
N PHE A 256 3.99 0.12 6.62
CA PHE A 256 4.60 -1.20 6.69
C PHE A 256 5.22 -1.53 8.06
N GLY A 257 5.39 -0.54 8.92
CA GLY A 257 6.10 -0.68 10.19
C GLY A 257 7.62 -0.78 10.03
N VAL A 258 8.32 -0.45 11.12
CA VAL A 258 9.79 -0.31 11.13
C VAL A 258 10.56 -1.59 10.83
N GLU A 259 9.94 -2.75 11.05
CA GLU A 259 10.54 -4.07 10.83
C GLU A 259 10.38 -4.57 9.38
N SER A 260 9.81 -3.78 8.47
CA SER A 260 9.59 -4.20 7.08
C SER A 260 10.82 -4.00 6.19
N LEU A 261 10.98 -4.87 5.19
CA LEU A 261 12.00 -4.71 4.14
C LEU A 261 11.79 -3.42 3.33
N ALA A 262 10.55 -2.96 3.18
CA ALA A 262 10.24 -1.70 2.51
C ALA A 262 10.85 -0.51 3.26
N VAL A 263 10.68 -0.46 4.59
CA VAL A 263 11.28 0.59 5.43
C VAL A 263 12.81 0.53 5.41
N GLU A 264 13.39 -0.65 5.47
CA GLU A 264 14.84 -0.82 5.34
C GLU A 264 15.36 -0.30 4.00
N GLY A 265 14.66 -0.61 2.90
CA GLY A 265 14.97 -0.10 1.56
C GLY A 265 14.92 1.42 1.48
N SER A 266 13.83 2.04 1.96
CA SER A 266 13.69 3.50 1.98
C SER A 266 14.71 4.18 2.90
N MET A 267 15.06 3.55 4.03
CA MET A 267 16.11 4.04 4.93
C MET A 267 17.48 4.00 4.25
N ALA A 268 17.84 2.88 3.63
CA ALA A 268 19.11 2.74 2.90
C ALA A 268 19.21 3.75 1.76
N PHE A 269 18.11 3.99 1.04
CA PHE A 269 18.04 5.00 -0.02
C PHE A 269 18.29 6.41 0.52
N LEU A 270 17.64 6.80 1.63
CA LEU A 270 17.85 8.08 2.29
C LEU A 270 19.29 8.26 2.79
N VAL A 271 19.86 7.24 3.43
CA VAL A 271 21.25 7.25 3.91
C VAL A 271 22.23 7.41 2.74
N GLY A 272 22.00 6.70 1.63
CA GLY A 272 22.79 6.83 0.41
C GLY A 272 22.81 8.26 -0.13
N LEU A 273 21.64 8.90 -0.24
CA LEU A 273 21.51 10.29 -0.70
C LEU A 273 22.23 11.28 0.23
N LYS A 274 22.10 11.12 1.55
CA LYS A 274 22.81 11.97 2.53
C LYS A 274 24.33 11.81 2.42
N GLY A 275 24.81 10.59 2.23
CA GLY A 275 26.23 10.30 2.02
C GLY A 275 26.78 10.96 0.75
N GLU A 276 26.04 10.92 -0.35
CA GLU A 276 26.40 11.64 -1.59
C GLU A 276 26.42 13.16 -1.38
N ALA A 277 25.41 13.72 -0.71
CA ALA A 277 25.33 15.16 -0.45
C ALA A 277 26.51 15.67 0.38
N GLY A 278 26.86 14.96 1.46
CA GLY A 278 27.98 15.34 2.33
C GLY A 278 29.34 15.25 1.63
N LYS A 279 29.52 14.33 0.67
CA LYS A 279 30.75 14.27 -0.14
C LYS A 279 30.89 15.49 -1.05
N ILE A 280 29.80 15.94 -1.69
CA ILE A 280 29.80 17.14 -2.55
C ILE A 280 30.09 18.40 -1.72
N GLU A 281 29.50 18.51 -0.53
CA GLU A 281 29.72 19.64 0.37
C GLU A 281 31.18 19.72 0.84
N LYS A 282 31.77 18.58 1.24
CA LYS A 282 33.19 18.51 1.61
C LYS A 282 34.10 18.89 0.44
N ALA A 283 33.83 18.36 -0.76
CA ALA A 283 34.61 18.71 -1.96
C ALA A 283 34.54 20.20 -2.28
N ARG A 284 33.35 20.83 -2.16
CA ARG A 284 33.20 22.29 -2.33
C ARG A 284 33.99 23.08 -1.28
N CYS A 285 33.98 22.64 -0.02
CA CYS A 285 34.79 23.28 1.02
C CYS A 285 36.29 23.18 0.71
N THR A 286 36.79 22.01 0.31
CA THR A 286 38.20 21.83 -0.05
C THR A 286 38.61 22.72 -1.23
N VAL A 287 37.78 22.84 -2.27
CA VAL A 287 38.06 23.73 -3.42
C VAL A 287 38.07 25.19 -2.99
N ASN A 288 37.12 25.62 -2.15
CA ASN A 288 37.10 26.99 -1.63
C ASN A 288 38.32 27.29 -0.75
N THR A 289 38.77 26.36 0.09
CA THR A 289 39.99 26.54 0.90
C THR A 289 41.25 26.62 0.02
N LEU A 290 41.33 25.85 -1.07
CA LEU A 290 42.46 25.91 -2.01
C LEU A 290 42.46 27.18 -2.85
N GLY A 291 41.30 27.66 -3.29
CA GLY A 291 41.18 28.93 -4.04
C GLY A 291 41.53 30.17 -3.21
N VAL A 292 41.30 30.13 -1.89
CA VAL A 292 41.72 31.22 -0.97
C VAL A 292 43.23 31.22 -0.75
N LEU A 293 43.91 30.07 -0.84
CA LEU A 293 45.38 29.99 -0.69
C LEU A 293 46.15 30.46 -1.93
N GLU A 294 45.51 30.49 -3.11
CA GLU A 294 46.12 31.02 -4.35
C GLU A 294 45.99 32.54 -4.47
N GLU A 295 45.00 33.18 -3.83
CA GLU A 295 44.84 34.65 -3.84
C GLU A 295 45.79 35.39 -2.88
N ASP A 296 46.39 34.71 -1.90
CA ASP A 296 47.33 35.30 -0.92
C ASP A 296 48.82 35.24 -1.33
N THR A 297 49.13 34.92 -2.59
CA THR A 297 50.51 34.87 -3.12
C THR A 297 50.81 35.86 -4.25
N GLY A 298 49.94 36.86 -4.46
CA GLY A 298 50.10 37.94 -5.44
C GLY A 298 50.71 39.22 -4.87
#